data_AF-A0A969BA58-F1
#
_entry.id   AF-A0A969BA58-F1
#
_cell.length_a   1.000
_cell.length_b   1.000
_cell.length_c   1.000
_cell.angle_alpha   90.00
_cell.angle_beta   90.00
_cell.angle_gamma   90.00
#
_symmetry.space_group_name_H-M   'P 1'
#
loop_
_entity.id
_entity.type
_entity.pdbx_description
1 polymer ?
#
loop_
_entity_poly.entity_id
_entity_poly.type
_entity_poly.pdbx_seq_one_letter_code
_entity_poly.pdbx_strand_id
1 'polypeptide(L)'
;MQTNDSPNRRQNPDHGFDSQNPPDPKTIDACVHCGFCLSTCPSYRVLGTEMDSPRGRIYLMDGINNGEIPFSDAASKHFDSCLGCLACVTTCPSGVRYDQLIESTRAQVERNRPRPTAEKLLRKLIFSLFPYPNRLRALMRPTAALYQKTGLQRWLRRLAVLEKSRPSLPP
;
A
#
# COMPACT_ATOMS: atom_id res chain seq x y z
N MET A 1 37.58 23.89 12.76
CA MET A 1 36.60 24.77 12.07
C MET A 1 35.65 23.86 11.29
N GLN A 2 34.34 23.73 11.50
CA GLN A 2 33.36 24.35 12.40
C GLN A 2 32.40 23.22 12.81
N THR A 3 32.14 23.10 14.11
CA THR A 3 31.01 22.34 14.66
C THR A 3 29.77 23.21 14.54
N ASN A 4 28.76 22.79 13.76
CA ASN A 4 27.44 23.43 13.82
C ASN A 4 26.40 22.38 14.17
N ASP A 5 26.09 22.37 15.47
CA ASP A 5 25.06 21.55 16.08
C ASP A 5 23.81 22.42 16.28
N SER A 6 22.72 22.07 15.57
CA SER A 6 21.30 22.22 15.94
C SER A 6 20.72 23.65 16.20
N PRO A 7 19.39 23.90 16.36
CA PRO A 7 18.20 23.02 16.37
C PRO A 7 16.89 23.69 15.81
N ASN A 8 16.39 23.44 14.58
CA ASN A 8 14.97 23.76 14.26
C ASN A 8 14.45 23.25 12.90
N ARG A 9 14.54 21.94 12.60
CA ARG A 9 13.74 21.39 11.50
C ARG A 9 12.34 21.09 12.04
N ARG A 10 11.48 22.11 12.13
CA ARG A 10 10.05 21.88 12.31
C ARG A 10 9.62 20.99 11.16
N GLN A 11 9.35 19.72 11.48
CA GLN A 11 8.89 18.71 10.54
C GLN A 11 7.56 19.20 9.98
N ASN A 12 7.61 19.78 8.78
CA ASN A 12 6.40 19.94 7.98
C ASN A 12 6.00 18.52 7.56
N PRO A 13 4.81 18.01 7.94
CA PRO A 13 4.40 16.64 7.63
C PRO A 13 4.36 16.35 6.11
N ASP A 14 4.46 17.38 5.28
CA ASP A 14 4.41 17.31 3.82
C ASP A 14 5.78 17.11 3.13
N HIS A 15 6.91 17.19 3.86
CA HIS A 15 8.24 17.21 3.24
C HIS A 15 9.16 16.01 3.51
N GLY A 16 8.82 15.10 4.43
CA GLY A 16 9.70 13.99 4.79
C GLY A 16 9.03 12.89 5.62
N PHE A 17 9.81 11.89 6.02
CA PHE A 17 9.37 10.90 7.01
C PHE A 17 9.30 11.49 8.42
N ASP A 18 8.41 10.95 9.26
CA ASP A 18 8.34 11.29 10.68
C ASP A 18 9.56 10.74 11.45
N SER A 19 9.78 11.21 12.68
CA SER A 19 10.91 10.73 13.51
C SER A 19 10.74 9.32 14.09
N GLN A 20 9.57 8.70 13.96
CA GLN A 20 9.27 7.38 14.53
C GLN A 20 9.64 6.26 13.55
N ASN A 21 10.86 5.73 13.71
CA ASN A 21 11.39 4.63 12.90
C ASN A 21 11.37 4.97 11.38
N PRO A 22 12.06 6.04 10.93
CA PRO A 22 12.25 6.31 9.52
C PRO A 22 13.18 5.25 8.88
N PRO A 23 13.14 5.08 7.55
CA PRO A 23 14.06 4.18 6.84
C PRO A 23 15.52 4.57 7.09
N ASP A 24 16.33 3.60 7.52
CA ASP A 24 17.73 3.81 7.90
C ASP A 24 18.59 4.26 6.70
N PRO A 25 19.20 5.47 6.74
CA PRO A 25 20.07 5.96 5.68
C PRO A 25 21.22 5.02 5.33
N LYS A 26 21.82 4.34 6.31
CA LYS A 26 22.94 3.41 6.03
C LYS A 26 22.51 2.24 5.15
N THR A 27 21.29 1.75 5.34
CA THR A 27 20.72 0.66 4.54
C THR A 27 20.31 1.15 3.15
N ILE A 28 19.88 2.41 3.02
CA ILE A 28 19.62 3.06 1.73
C ILE A 28 20.94 3.21 0.95
N ASP A 29 21.99 3.73 1.58
CA ASP A 29 23.30 4.01 0.97
C ASP A 29 24.01 2.74 0.47
N ALA A 30 23.65 1.56 0.99
CA ALA A 30 24.15 0.28 0.50
C ALA A 30 23.69 -0.04 -0.95
N CYS A 31 22.66 0.65 -1.45
CA CYS A 31 22.17 0.48 -2.82
C CYS A 31 23.07 1.18 -3.83
N VAL A 32 23.84 0.40 -4.60
CA VAL A 32 24.70 0.93 -5.68
C VAL A 32 23.97 1.17 -7.01
N HIS A 33 22.64 1.14 -7.01
CA HIS A 33 21.78 1.35 -8.19
C HIS A 33 22.04 0.42 -9.40
N CYS A 34 22.56 -0.78 -9.18
CA CYS A 34 22.93 -1.74 -10.25
C CYS A 34 21.77 -2.33 -11.07
N GLY A 35 20.53 -2.28 -10.58
CA GLY A 35 19.35 -2.73 -11.32
C GLY A 35 19.06 -4.25 -11.32
N PHE A 36 19.83 -5.08 -10.61
CA PHE A 36 19.53 -6.53 -10.51
C PHE A 36 18.15 -6.85 -9.92
N CYS A 37 17.61 -5.95 -9.10
CA CYS A 37 16.29 -6.11 -8.51
C CYS A 37 15.12 -5.88 -9.49
N LEU A 38 15.36 -5.30 -10.68
CA LEU A 38 14.31 -4.93 -11.63
C LEU A 38 13.62 -6.15 -12.23
N SER A 39 14.39 -7.06 -12.82
CA SER A 39 13.86 -8.25 -13.50
C SER A 39 13.19 -9.24 -12.54
N THR A 40 13.51 -9.21 -11.25
CA THR A 40 12.86 -10.07 -10.26
C THR A 40 11.62 -9.46 -9.63
N CYS A 41 11.43 -8.14 -9.71
CA CYS A 41 10.35 -7.48 -9.00
C CYS A 41 9.03 -7.57 -9.78
N PRO A 42 7.98 -8.24 -9.26
CA PRO A 42 6.73 -8.41 -9.99
C PRO A 42 5.99 -7.09 -10.21
N SER A 43 6.01 -6.15 -9.25
CA SER A 43 5.35 -4.85 -9.42
C SER A 43 5.98 -4.04 -10.55
N TYR A 44 7.31 -4.00 -10.64
CA TYR A 44 8.01 -3.33 -11.74
C TYR A 44 7.70 -3.99 -13.08
N ARG A 45 7.70 -5.32 -13.15
CA ARG A 45 7.43 -6.05 -14.40
C ARG A 45 6.03 -5.81 -14.96
N VAL A 46 5.04 -5.58 -14.09
CA VAL A 46 3.66 -5.32 -14.49
C VAL A 46 3.43 -3.84 -14.76
N LEU A 47 3.93 -2.95 -13.91
CA LEU A 47 3.66 -1.51 -13.99
C LEU A 47 4.62 -0.78 -14.96
N GLY A 48 5.82 -1.30 -15.19
CA GLY A 48 6.82 -0.74 -16.12
C GLY A 48 7.49 0.55 -15.64
N THR A 49 7.06 1.09 -14.50
CA THR A 49 7.55 2.31 -13.88
C THR A 49 8.69 2.01 -12.91
N GLU A 50 9.85 2.64 -13.12
CA GLU A 50 11.04 2.41 -12.27
C GLU A 50 10.76 2.66 -10.78
N MET A 51 9.91 3.63 -10.46
CA MET A 51 9.53 3.96 -9.08
C MET A 51 8.77 2.82 -8.37
N ASP A 52 8.22 1.86 -9.12
CA ASP A 52 7.59 0.64 -8.60
C ASP A 52 8.56 -0.55 -8.53
N SER A 53 9.85 -0.30 -8.74
CA SER A 53 10.94 -1.24 -8.49
C SER A 53 11.52 -1.07 -7.07
N PRO A 54 12.23 -2.08 -6.52
CA PRO A 54 12.88 -1.95 -5.22
C PRO A 54 13.94 -0.84 -5.23
N ARG A 55 14.72 -0.71 -6.32
CA ARG A 55 15.71 0.35 -6.51
C ARG A 55 15.08 1.73 -6.59
N GLY A 56 14.02 1.89 -7.39
CA GLY A 56 13.30 3.16 -7.49
C GLY A 56 12.66 3.57 -6.17
N ARG A 57 12.16 2.61 -5.39
CA ARG A 57 11.65 2.88 -4.03
C ARG A 57 12.76 3.28 -3.06
N ILE A 58 13.93 2.67 -3.12
CA ILE A 58 15.08 3.10 -2.31
C ILE A 58 15.47 4.54 -2.67
N TYR A 59 15.48 4.87 -3.97
CA TYR A 59 15.71 6.24 -4.43
C TYR A 59 14.67 7.23 -3.88
N LEU A 60 13.37 6.84 -3.85
CA LEU A 60 12.35 7.66 -3.19
C LEU A 60 12.61 7.82 -1.70
N MET A 61 12.97 6.74 -1.00
CA MET A 61 13.24 6.78 0.44
C MET A 61 14.39 7.74 0.74
N ASP A 62 15.45 7.72 -0.06
CA ASP A 62 16.59 8.63 0.08
C ASP A 62 16.18 10.10 -0.13
N GLY A 63 15.54 10.40 -1.27
CA GLY A 63 15.08 11.76 -1.57
C GLY A 63 14.09 12.29 -0.54
N ILE A 64 13.22 11.44 0.01
CA ILE A 64 12.29 11.81 1.09
C ILE A 64 13.05 12.02 2.43
N ASN A 65 14.04 11.20 2.75
CA ASN A 65 14.90 11.38 3.93
C ASN A 65 15.66 12.71 3.88
N ASN A 66 16.17 13.08 2.71
CA ASN A 66 16.94 14.31 2.51
C ASN A 66 16.04 15.55 2.37
N GLY A 67 14.72 15.36 2.21
CA GLY A 67 13.75 16.43 2.00
C GLY A 67 13.78 17.02 0.57
N GLU A 68 14.38 16.31 -0.37
CA GLU A 68 14.45 16.65 -1.79
C GLU A 68 13.18 16.25 -2.53
N ILE A 69 12.56 15.14 -2.11
CA ILE A 69 11.31 14.62 -2.66
C ILE A 69 10.23 14.76 -1.59
N PRO A 70 9.11 15.46 -1.87
CA PRO A 70 8.03 15.58 -0.91
C PRO A 70 7.39 14.21 -0.68
N PHE A 71 7.07 13.91 0.58
CA PHE A 71 6.30 12.73 0.91
C PHE A 71 4.83 12.96 0.50
N SER A 72 4.55 12.75 -0.79
CA SER A 72 3.26 12.99 -1.47
C SER A 72 2.46 11.71 -1.77
N ASP A 73 1.16 11.82 -2.07
CA ASP A 73 0.28 10.66 -2.36
C ASP A 73 0.75 9.85 -3.57
N ALA A 74 1.37 10.51 -4.54
CA ALA A 74 2.03 9.84 -5.65
C ALA A 74 3.18 8.96 -5.16
N ALA A 75 4.06 9.49 -4.30
CA ALA A 75 5.17 8.72 -3.73
C ALA A 75 4.70 7.51 -2.90
N SER A 76 3.64 7.67 -2.10
CA SER A 76 3.09 6.58 -1.28
C SER A 76 2.55 5.42 -2.10
N LYS A 77 1.89 5.70 -3.23
CA LYS A 77 1.36 4.65 -4.12
C LYS A 77 2.45 3.69 -4.60
N HIS A 78 3.66 4.20 -4.84
CA HIS A 78 4.80 3.36 -5.21
C HIS A 78 5.21 2.41 -4.08
N PHE A 79 5.12 2.82 -2.82
CA PHE A 79 5.39 1.91 -1.69
C PHE A 79 4.25 0.90 -1.46
N ASP A 80 3.00 1.34 -1.63
CA ASP A 80 1.81 0.48 -1.50
C ASP A 80 1.72 -0.59 -2.60
N SER A 81 2.24 -0.32 -3.80
CA SER A 81 2.30 -1.28 -4.90
C SER A 81 3.30 -2.42 -4.65
N CYS A 82 4.17 -2.31 -3.64
CA CYS A 82 5.06 -3.40 -3.27
C CYS A 82 4.23 -4.57 -2.73
N LEU A 83 4.48 -5.80 -3.18
CA LEU A 83 3.80 -6.99 -2.66
C LEU A 83 4.47 -7.55 -1.39
N GLY A 84 5.70 -7.13 -1.08
CA GLY A 84 6.48 -7.71 0.02
C GLY A 84 6.97 -9.14 -0.25
N CYS A 85 7.20 -9.51 -1.52
CA CYS A 85 7.70 -10.85 -1.88
C CYS A 85 9.19 -11.08 -1.56
N LEU A 86 9.95 -9.99 -1.31
CA LEU A 86 11.37 -9.98 -0.92
C LEU A 86 12.38 -10.67 -1.86
N ALA A 87 11.98 -11.06 -3.08
CA ALA A 87 12.90 -11.59 -4.09
C ALA A 87 14.04 -10.61 -4.44
N CYS A 88 13.81 -9.31 -4.23
CA CYS A 88 14.81 -8.27 -4.39
C CYS A 88 15.97 -8.35 -3.38
N VAL A 89 15.74 -8.88 -2.18
CA VAL A 89 16.78 -9.03 -1.14
C VAL A 89 17.74 -10.15 -1.54
N THR A 90 17.21 -11.30 -1.97
CA THR A 90 18.02 -12.47 -2.32
C THR A 90 18.83 -12.26 -3.60
N THR A 91 18.33 -11.48 -4.57
CA THR A 91 19.06 -11.18 -5.80
C THR A 91 20.07 -10.04 -5.67
N CYS A 92 20.05 -9.28 -4.57
CA CYS A 92 20.85 -8.06 -4.47
C CYS A 92 22.34 -8.40 -4.25
N PRO A 93 23.25 -8.06 -5.18
CA PRO A 93 24.68 -8.32 -4.99
C PRO A 93 25.30 -7.44 -3.89
N SER A 94 24.68 -6.29 -3.61
CA SER A 94 25.11 -5.35 -2.56
C SER A 94 24.54 -5.71 -1.18
N GLY A 95 23.70 -6.74 -1.06
CA GLY A 95 23.15 -7.19 0.20
C GLY A 95 22.19 -6.20 0.88
N VAL A 96 21.53 -5.32 0.12
CA VAL A 96 20.60 -4.32 0.67
C VAL A 96 19.45 -5.00 1.42
N ARG A 97 19.26 -4.62 2.69
CA ARG A 97 18.18 -5.10 3.56
C ARG A 97 16.86 -4.39 3.26
N TYR A 98 16.35 -4.62 2.06
CA TYR A 98 15.12 -4.01 1.58
C TYR A 98 13.89 -4.37 2.43
N ASP A 99 13.92 -5.53 3.09
CA ASP A 99 12.90 -5.96 4.06
C ASP A 99 12.71 -4.94 5.20
N GLN A 100 13.81 -4.43 5.75
CA GLN A 100 13.78 -3.43 6.84
C GLN A 100 13.32 -2.05 6.32
N LEU A 101 13.78 -1.69 5.12
CA LEU A 101 13.38 -0.43 4.48
C LEU A 101 11.88 -0.38 4.18
N ILE A 102 11.32 -1.43 3.56
CA ILE A 102 9.89 -1.41 3.22
C ILE A 102 8.99 -1.51 4.45
N GLU A 103 9.42 -2.20 5.51
CA GLU A 103 8.69 -2.27 6.79
C GLU A 103 8.57 -0.88 7.43
N SER A 104 9.72 -0.19 7.61
CA SER A 104 9.75 1.17 8.17
C SER A 104 8.97 2.16 7.30
N THR A 105 9.16 2.14 5.98
CA THR A 105 8.43 3.04 5.06
C THR A 105 6.93 2.81 5.06
N ARG A 106 6.43 1.56 5.07
CA ARG A 106 4.98 1.32 5.10
C ARG A 106 4.33 1.79 6.38
N ALA A 107 5.04 1.67 7.51
CA ALA A 107 4.57 2.21 8.78
C ALA A 107 4.44 3.75 8.72
N GLN A 108 5.38 4.43 8.04
CA GLN A 108 5.30 5.87 7.75
C GLN A 108 4.10 6.21 6.85
N VAL A 109 3.87 5.44 5.78
CA VAL A 109 2.72 5.65 4.88
C VAL A 109 1.40 5.52 5.64
N GLU A 110 1.22 4.48 6.46
CA GLU A 110 -0.02 4.26 7.19
C GLU A 110 -0.33 5.34 8.22
N ARG A 111 0.70 5.83 8.93
CA ARG A 111 0.51 6.85 9.98
C ARG A 111 0.33 8.26 9.43
N ASN A 112 1.14 8.62 8.43
CA ASN A 112 1.23 10.00 7.98
C ASN A 112 0.29 10.31 6.81
N ARG A 113 -0.28 9.29 6.15
CA ARG A 113 -1.21 9.53 5.04
C ARG A 113 -2.67 9.38 5.43
N PRO A 114 -3.46 10.46 5.30
CA PRO A 114 -4.86 10.41 5.67
C PRO A 114 -5.64 9.55 4.68
N ARG A 115 -6.04 8.35 5.11
CA ARG A 115 -7.07 7.58 4.40
C ARG A 115 -8.44 8.27 4.50
N PRO A 116 -9.27 8.24 3.45
CA PRO A 116 -10.64 8.75 3.50
C PRO A 116 -11.42 8.18 4.69
N THR A 117 -12.25 9.01 5.34
CA THR A 117 -13.03 8.61 6.51
C THR A 117 -13.97 7.43 6.23
N ALA A 118 -14.52 7.37 5.01
CA ALA A 118 -15.31 6.24 4.53
C ALA A 118 -14.51 4.93 4.51
N GLU A 119 -13.25 4.97 4.07
CA GLU A 119 -12.37 3.79 4.06
C GLU A 119 -12.04 3.35 5.49
N LYS A 120 -11.73 4.30 6.38
CA LYS A 120 -11.49 4.01 7.80
C LYS A 120 -12.71 3.37 8.47
N LEU A 121 -13.91 3.87 8.17
CA LEU A 121 -15.17 3.32 8.69
C LEU A 121 -15.43 1.92 8.14
N LEU A 122 -15.29 1.72 6.83
CA LEU A 122 -15.45 0.42 6.18
C LEU A 122 -14.46 -0.61 6.75
N ARG A 123 -13.19 -0.23 6.89
CA ARG A 123 -12.15 -1.09 7.48
C ARG A 123 -12.52 -1.50 8.91
N LYS A 124 -12.93 -0.55 9.76
CA LYS A 124 -13.43 -0.84 11.12
C LYS A 124 -14.64 -1.77 11.10
N LEU A 125 -15.57 -1.54 10.18
CA LEU A 125 -16.77 -2.36 10.01
C LEU A 125 -16.39 -3.80 9.62
N ILE A 126 -15.52 -3.98 8.62
CA ILE A 126 -15.02 -5.29 8.20
C ILE A 126 -14.32 -6.02 9.35
N PHE A 127 -13.35 -5.39 10.03
CA PHE A 127 -12.61 -6.03 11.12
C PHE A 127 -13.43 -6.28 12.39
N SER A 128 -14.56 -5.58 12.58
CA SER A 128 -15.45 -5.78 13.73
C SER A 128 -16.58 -6.79 13.48
N LEU A 129 -16.92 -7.05 12.21
CA LEU A 129 -17.98 -7.99 11.81
C LEU A 129 -17.44 -9.31 11.26
N PHE A 130 -16.48 -9.27 10.34
CA PHE A 130 -16.06 -10.45 9.59
C PHE A 130 -15.36 -11.52 10.45
N PRO A 131 -14.45 -11.16 11.39
CA PRO A 131 -13.85 -12.14 12.31
C PRO A 131 -14.80 -12.69 13.38
N TYR A 132 -15.98 -12.10 13.55
CA TYR A 132 -16.92 -12.42 14.65
C TYR A 132 -18.22 -13.00 14.09
N PRO A 133 -18.29 -14.32 13.84
CA PRO A 133 -19.40 -14.95 13.11
C PRO A 133 -20.76 -14.76 13.79
N ASN A 134 -20.81 -14.62 15.12
CA ASN A 134 -22.06 -14.37 15.85
C ASN A 134 -22.61 -12.96 15.61
N ARG A 135 -21.75 -11.93 15.53
CA ARG A 135 -22.16 -10.56 15.19
C ARG A 135 -22.65 -10.48 13.75
N LEU A 136 -21.92 -11.13 12.84
CA LEU A 136 -22.29 -11.22 11.44
C LEU A 136 -23.63 -11.96 11.25
N ARG A 137 -23.86 -13.10 11.92
CA ARG A 137 -25.14 -13.81 11.88
C ARG A 137 -26.29 -12.98 12.45
N ALA A 138 -26.07 -12.28 13.55
CA ALA A 138 -27.08 -11.41 14.15
C ALA A 138 -27.50 -10.29 13.17
N LEU A 139 -26.54 -9.71 12.45
CA LEU A 139 -26.80 -8.70 11.42
C LEU A 139 -27.46 -9.30 10.17
N MET A 140 -27.03 -10.48 9.73
CA MET A 140 -27.52 -11.11 8.50
C MET A 140 -28.91 -11.74 8.64
N ARG A 141 -29.34 -12.15 9.83
CA ARG A 141 -30.66 -12.76 10.05
C ARG A 141 -31.84 -11.85 9.68
N PRO A 142 -31.94 -10.61 10.18
CA PRO A 142 -33.04 -9.71 9.82
C PRO A 142 -32.96 -9.25 8.37
N THR A 143 -31.76 -9.06 7.81
CA THR A 143 -31.60 -8.67 6.40
C THR A 143 -31.98 -9.83 5.46
N ALA A 144 -31.63 -11.07 5.80
CA ALA A 144 -32.08 -12.25 5.06
C ALA A 144 -33.60 -12.43 5.16
N ALA A 145 -34.19 -12.23 6.34
CA ALA A 145 -35.64 -12.30 6.52
C ALA A 145 -36.37 -11.20 5.71
N LEU A 146 -35.84 -9.98 5.70
CA LEU A 146 -36.38 -8.87 4.91
C LEU A 146 -36.19 -9.11 3.41
N TYR A 147 -35.04 -9.62 2.98
CA TYR A 147 -34.76 -9.98 1.58
C TYR A 147 -35.73 -11.08 1.08
N GLN A 148 -36.01 -12.09 1.90
CA GLN A 148 -36.96 -13.14 1.56
C GLN A 148 -38.40 -12.62 1.49
N LYS A 149 -38.78 -11.71 2.42
CA LYS A 149 -40.13 -11.11 2.47
C LYS A 149 -40.39 -10.09 1.36
N THR A 150 -39.39 -9.31 0.96
CA THR A 150 -39.53 -8.28 -0.08
C THR A 150 -39.58 -8.87 -1.50
N GLY A 151 -39.21 -10.14 -1.68
CA GLY A 151 -39.32 -10.81 -2.98
C GLY A 151 -38.42 -10.20 -4.07
N LEU A 152 -37.43 -9.38 -3.68
CA LEU A 152 -36.50 -8.68 -4.56
C LEU A 152 -35.74 -9.66 -5.48
N GLN A 153 -35.54 -10.89 -5.00
CA GLN A 153 -35.06 -12.04 -5.78
C GLN A 153 -35.88 -12.35 -7.05
N ARG A 154 -37.20 -12.15 -7.06
CA ARG A 154 -38.03 -12.34 -8.27
C ARG A 154 -37.83 -11.23 -9.27
N TRP A 155 -37.67 -9.99 -8.81
CA TRP A 155 -37.39 -8.83 -9.64
C TRP A 155 -35.98 -8.88 -10.24
N LEU A 156 -34.97 -9.20 -9.43
CA LEU A 156 -33.59 -9.36 -9.89
C LEU A 156 -33.44 -10.54 -10.87
N ARG A 157 -34.13 -11.66 -10.67
CA ARG A 157 -34.14 -12.76 -11.66
C ARG A 157 -34.79 -12.36 -12.98
N ARG A 158 -35.85 -11.53 -12.96
CA ARG A 158 -36.45 -10.99 -14.20
C ARG A 158 -35.47 -10.09 -14.95
N LEU A 159 -34.69 -9.27 -14.24
CA LEU A 159 -33.65 -8.42 -14.84
C LEU A 159 -32.44 -9.23 -15.32
N ALA A 160 -32.01 -10.25 -14.58
CA ALA A 160 -30.90 -11.14 -14.97
C ALA A 160 -31.22 -12.01 -16.20
N VAL A 161 -32.51 -12.32 -16.43
CA VAL A 161 -32.96 -13.02 -17.65
C VAL A 161 -32.84 -12.11 -18.89
N LEU A 162 -32.95 -10.79 -18.74
CA LEU A 162 -32.70 -9.82 -19.83
C LEU A 162 -31.19 -9.68 -20.13
N GLU A 163 -30.34 -9.83 -19.12
CA GLU A 163 -28.89 -9.67 -19.23
C GLU A 163 -28.16 -10.92 -19.78
N LYS A 164 -28.82 -12.09 -19.78
CA LYS A 164 -28.33 -13.35 -20.38
C LYS A 164 -28.22 -13.32 -21.92
N SER A 165 -28.37 -12.15 -22.54
CA SER A 165 -28.23 -11.92 -23.99
C SER A 165 -26.86 -11.36 -24.40
N ARG A 166 -25.89 -11.20 -23.48
CA ARG A 166 -24.53 -10.77 -23.84
C ARG A 166 -23.70 -11.95 -24.39
N PRO A 167 -23.07 -11.83 -25.57
CA PRO A 167 -22.25 -12.89 -26.16
C PRO A 167 -21.02 -13.19 -25.28
N SER A 168 -20.72 -14.48 -25.13
CA SER A 168 -19.52 -14.98 -24.46
C SER A 168 -18.25 -14.54 -25.19
N LEU A 169 -17.28 -13.99 -24.45
CA LEU A 169 -15.93 -13.74 -24.96
C LEU A 169 -15.24 -15.09 -25.24
N PRO A 170 -14.59 -15.28 -26.40
CA PRO A 170 -13.78 -16.46 -26.69
C PRO A 170 -12.56 -16.56 -25.76
N PRO A 171 -11.97 -17.76 -25.61
CA PRO A 171 -10.96 -18.08 -24.60
C PRO A 171 -9.66 -17.28 -24.70
#